data_AF-E7G4D2-F1
#
_entry.id   AF-E7G4D2-F1
#
_cell.length_a   1.000
_cell.length_b   1.000
_cell.length_c   1.000
_cell.angle_alpha   90.00
_cell.angle_beta   90.00
_cell.angle_gamma   90.00
#
_symmetry.space_group_name_H-M   'P 1'
#
loop_
_entity.id
_entity.type
_entity.pdbx_description
1 polymer ?
#
loop_
_entity_poly.entity_id
_entity_poly.type
_entity_poly.pdbx_seq_one_letter_code
_entity_poly.pdbx_strand_id
1 'polypeptide(L)'
;MVLYLTLEEAVTIHDEIVDLTKGLRGYSQTGIGYLASALENIQNDDFYPSFCDKLAHLIFSCIKFHPFSDGNKRTSIYLGMHFLDINGYCHDNFASTLEDVVVQVAEGTIGKTDLKNILEQYLQSLKQDRMPTPDNNPHSDAYPDPLTTNPPTPSKRRRR
;
A
#
# COMPACT_ATOMS: atom_id res chain seq x y z
N MET A 1 -0.82 16.13 1.24
CA MET A 1 -1.41 16.15 2.59
C MET A 1 -1.67 14.70 2.96
N VAL A 2 -1.23 14.26 4.14
CA VAL A 2 -1.48 12.88 4.62
C VAL A 2 -2.79 12.89 5.41
N LEU A 3 -3.65 11.91 5.15
CA LEU A 3 -4.89 11.65 5.89
C LEU A 3 -4.62 10.63 6.98
N TYR A 4 -5.23 10.81 8.16
CA TYR A 4 -4.94 10.03 9.37
C TYR A 4 -6.18 9.34 9.90
N LEU A 5 -5.98 8.18 10.53
CA LEU A 5 -7.03 7.44 11.22
C LEU A 5 -7.35 8.10 12.55
N THR A 6 -8.62 8.08 12.90
CA THR A 6 -9.13 8.32 14.23
C THR A 6 -9.02 7.05 15.09
N LEU A 7 -9.04 7.23 16.41
CA LEU A 7 -9.10 6.09 17.33
C LEU A 7 -10.37 5.26 17.15
N GLU A 8 -11.49 5.90 16.82
CA GLU A 8 -12.78 5.25 16.59
C GLU A 8 -12.73 4.32 15.37
N GLU A 9 -12.13 4.78 14.27
CA GLU A 9 -11.88 3.94 13.09
C GLU A 9 -10.99 2.75 13.46
N ALA A 10 -9.93 2.96 14.26
CA ALA A 10 -9.05 1.87 14.66
C ALA A 10 -9.76 0.79 15.50
N VAL A 11 -10.66 1.20 16.41
CA VAL A 11 -11.50 0.28 17.19
C VAL A 11 -12.52 -0.43 16.31
N THR A 12 -13.13 0.27 15.36
CA THR A 12 -14.11 -0.31 14.43
C THR A 12 -13.46 -1.38 13.55
N ILE A 13 -12.31 -1.07 12.96
CA ILE A 13 -11.51 -2.01 12.17
C ILE A 13 -11.13 -3.24 13.01
N HIS A 14 -10.69 -3.04 14.26
CA HIS A 14 -10.40 -4.15 15.17
C HIS A 14 -11.61 -5.07 15.34
N ASP A 15 -12.77 -4.51 15.68
CA ASP A 15 -13.98 -5.26 15.99
C ASP A 15 -14.47 -6.07 14.79
N GLU A 16 -14.39 -5.52 13.57
CA GLU A 16 -14.70 -6.25 12.34
C GLU A 16 -13.78 -7.46 12.13
N ILE A 17 -12.47 -7.30 12.36
CA ILE A 17 -11.49 -8.38 12.17
C ILE A 17 -11.69 -9.51 13.17
N VAL A 18 -11.89 -9.19 14.44
CA VAL A 18 -12.05 -10.23 15.47
C VAL A 18 -13.38 -10.97 15.32
N ASP A 19 -14.44 -10.30 14.87
CA ASP A 19 -15.71 -10.96 14.55
C ASP A 19 -15.56 -11.98 13.42
N LEU A 20 -14.88 -11.59 12.34
CA LEU A 20 -14.62 -12.47 11.19
C LEU A 20 -13.75 -13.68 11.56
N THR A 21 -12.83 -13.50 12.51
CA THR A 21 -11.84 -14.50 12.87
C THR A 21 -12.11 -15.22 14.19
N LYS A 22 -13.29 -14.99 14.81
CA LYS A 22 -13.71 -15.53 16.10
C LYS A 22 -12.74 -15.23 17.26
N GLY A 23 -12.14 -14.04 17.24
CA GLY A 23 -11.31 -13.52 18.31
C GLY A 23 -12.12 -12.87 19.45
N LEU A 24 -11.42 -12.27 20.41
CA LEU A 24 -12.03 -11.55 21.53
C LEU A 24 -12.08 -10.04 21.26
N ARG A 25 -13.30 -9.47 21.34
CA ARG A 25 -13.50 -8.02 21.40
C ARG A 25 -12.96 -7.43 22.70
N GLY A 26 -12.70 -6.13 22.68
CA GLY A 26 -12.31 -5.34 23.85
C GLY A 26 -10.87 -4.84 23.79
N TYR A 27 -10.56 -3.91 24.68
CA TYR A 27 -9.26 -3.28 24.81
C TYR A 27 -8.97 -2.91 26.27
N SER A 28 -7.69 -2.74 26.60
CA SER A 28 -7.29 -2.18 27.89
C SER A 28 -7.28 -0.65 27.84
N GLN A 29 -7.66 0.01 28.94
CA GLN A 29 -7.67 1.49 28.99
C GLN A 29 -6.28 2.09 28.77
N THR A 30 -5.24 1.44 29.29
CA THR A 30 -3.86 1.86 29.11
C THR A 30 -3.39 1.66 27.67
N GLY A 31 -3.62 0.48 27.10
CA GLY A 31 -3.17 0.15 25.75
C GLY A 31 -3.88 0.99 24.69
N ILE A 32 -5.19 1.20 24.82
CA ILE A 32 -5.94 2.07 23.90
C ILE A 32 -5.48 3.53 23.99
N GLY A 33 -5.12 4.00 25.19
CA GLY A 33 -4.52 5.31 25.39
C GLY A 33 -3.16 5.47 24.69
N TYR A 34 -2.32 4.42 24.71
CA TYR A 34 -1.06 4.43 23.96
C TYR A 34 -1.26 4.38 22.44
N LEU A 35 -2.26 3.65 21.95
CA LEU A 35 -2.60 3.69 20.52
C LEU A 35 -3.11 5.08 20.11
N ALA A 36 -3.96 5.71 20.92
CA ALA A 36 -4.44 7.07 20.68
C ALA A 36 -3.28 8.07 20.61
N SER A 37 -2.33 7.99 21.55
CA SER A 37 -1.13 8.81 21.53
C SER A 37 -0.26 8.56 20.30
N ALA A 38 -0.15 7.31 19.83
CA ALA A 38 0.56 7.00 18.59
C ALA A 38 -0.10 7.65 17.37
N LEU A 39 -1.44 7.59 17.27
CA LEU A 39 -2.21 8.21 16.19
C LEU A 39 -2.10 9.74 16.16
N GLU A 40 -1.92 10.38 17.31
CA GLU A 40 -1.62 11.80 17.39
C GLU A 40 -0.17 12.10 16.99
N ASN A 41 0.79 11.35 17.54
CA ASN A 41 2.22 11.61 17.34
C ASN A 41 2.71 11.34 15.91
N ILE A 42 2.09 10.42 15.15
CA ILE A 42 2.44 10.18 13.73
C ILE A 42 2.24 11.41 12.84
N GLN A 43 1.58 12.46 13.33
CA GLN A 43 1.38 13.71 12.59
C GLN A 43 2.59 14.64 12.67
N ASN A 44 3.54 14.38 13.56
CA ASN A 44 4.74 15.19 13.70
C ASN A 44 5.82 14.80 12.67
N ASP A 45 6.01 15.67 11.68
CA ASP A 45 6.96 15.48 10.58
C ASP A 45 8.44 15.55 11.02
N ASP A 46 8.76 16.15 12.17
CA ASP A 46 10.14 16.17 12.70
C ASP A 46 10.59 14.76 13.13
N PHE A 47 9.65 13.96 13.64
CA PHE A 47 9.91 12.58 14.06
C PHE A 47 9.54 11.55 12.98
N TYR A 48 8.54 11.85 12.15
CA TYR A 48 8.02 10.95 11.11
C TYR A 48 7.97 11.65 9.75
N PRO A 49 9.14 11.95 9.14
CA PRO A 49 9.22 12.80 7.96
C PRO A 49 8.67 12.15 6.69
N SER A 50 8.66 10.82 6.58
CA SER A 50 8.11 10.11 5.42
C SER A 50 6.79 9.40 5.73
N PHE A 51 6.04 9.09 4.67
CA PHE A 51 4.83 8.26 4.80
C PHE A 51 5.14 6.88 5.41
N CYS A 52 6.27 6.26 5.04
CA CYS A 52 6.69 4.98 5.60
C CYS A 52 7.08 5.09 7.09
N ASP A 53 7.63 6.21 7.54
CA ASP A 53 7.88 6.43 8.97
C ASP A 53 6.56 6.42 9.77
N LYS A 54 5.53 7.07 9.23
CA LYS A 54 4.18 7.13 9.82
C LYS A 54 3.50 5.76 9.83
N LEU A 55 3.53 5.06 8.68
CA LEU A 55 2.95 3.72 8.54
C LEU A 55 3.65 2.70 9.45
N ALA A 56 4.99 2.72 9.49
CA ALA A 56 5.76 1.85 10.39
C ALA A 56 5.44 2.14 11.86
N HIS A 57 5.32 3.42 12.25
CA HIS A 57 4.95 3.77 13.61
C HIS A 57 3.56 3.25 13.99
N LEU A 58 2.56 3.40 13.12
CA LEU A 58 1.20 2.91 13.35
C LEU A 58 1.19 1.40 13.61
N ILE A 59 1.79 0.62 12.69
CA ILE A 59 1.83 -0.85 12.78
C ILE A 59 2.60 -1.29 14.01
N PHE A 60 3.80 -0.73 14.23
CA PHE A 60 4.67 -1.07 15.34
C PHE A 60 4.00 -0.76 16.69
N SER A 61 3.36 0.39 16.83
CA SER A 61 2.69 0.79 18.07
C SER A 61 1.47 -0.06 18.37
N CYS A 62 0.65 -0.39 17.37
CA CYS A 62 -0.47 -1.32 17.57
C CYS A 62 0.02 -2.69 18.04
N ILE A 63 1.15 -3.19 17.53
CA ILE A 63 1.70 -4.47 17.99
C ILE A 63 2.25 -4.34 19.41
N LYS A 64 3.12 -3.35 19.68
CA LYS A 64 3.88 -3.27 20.93
C LYS A 64 3.07 -2.79 22.13
N PHE A 65 2.06 -1.95 21.92
CA PHE A 65 1.22 -1.48 23.01
C PHE A 65 0.09 -2.44 23.36
N HIS A 66 -0.16 -3.47 22.53
CA HIS A 66 -1.22 -4.45 22.72
C HIS A 66 -2.55 -3.81 23.18
N PRO A 67 -3.07 -2.81 22.43
CA PRO A 67 -4.26 -2.08 22.84
C PRO A 67 -5.46 -3.00 23.06
N PHE A 68 -5.61 -4.02 22.23
CA PHE A 68 -6.77 -4.89 22.19
C PHE A 68 -6.55 -6.21 22.96
N SER A 69 -7.66 -6.83 23.38
CA SER A 69 -7.65 -8.09 24.13
C SER A 69 -7.15 -9.29 23.31
N ASP A 70 -7.40 -9.29 22.00
CA ASP A 70 -6.86 -10.22 21.02
C ASP A 70 -6.63 -9.46 19.69
N GLY A 71 -6.12 -10.10 18.67
CA GLY A 71 -6.16 -9.55 17.31
C GLY A 71 -5.07 -8.53 16.98
N ASN A 72 -4.34 -7.99 17.96
CA ASN A 72 -3.38 -6.87 17.76
C ASN A 72 -2.47 -6.97 16.51
N LYS A 73 -1.91 -8.16 16.20
CA LYS A 73 -1.08 -8.38 15.01
C LYS A 73 -1.89 -8.32 13.70
N ARG A 74 -3.09 -8.89 13.71
CA ARG A 74 -4.01 -8.83 12.57
C ARG A 74 -4.51 -7.40 12.41
N THR A 75 -4.98 -6.79 13.48
CA THR A 75 -5.43 -5.40 13.51
C THR A 75 -4.36 -4.45 12.99
N SER A 76 -3.09 -4.59 13.38
CA SER A 76 -2.04 -3.70 12.88
C SER A 76 -1.87 -3.76 11.36
N ILE A 77 -2.01 -4.94 10.73
CA ILE A 77 -2.01 -5.08 9.27
C ILE A 77 -3.17 -4.28 8.66
N TYR A 78 -4.39 -4.46 9.15
CA TYR A 78 -5.57 -3.78 8.60
C TYR A 78 -5.58 -2.27 8.86
N LEU A 79 -5.02 -1.81 10.00
CA LEU A 79 -4.77 -0.39 10.22
C LEU A 79 -3.79 0.16 9.17
N GLY A 80 -2.76 -0.61 8.84
CA GLY A 80 -1.83 -0.28 7.76
C GLY A 80 -2.51 -0.21 6.39
N MET A 81 -3.35 -1.20 6.06
CA MET A 81 -4.14 -1.22 4.82
C MET A 81 -5.07 -0.01 4.73
N HIS A 82 -5.82 0.27 5.80
CA HIS A 82 -6.70 1.43 5.83
C HIS A 82 -5.92 2.75 5.71
N PHE A 83 -4.74 2.86 6.35
CA PHE A 83 -3.89 4.04 6.20
C PHE A 83 -3.39 4.22 4.76
N LEU A 84 -3.08 3.13 4.06
CA LEU A 84 -2.74 3.15 2.63
C LEU A 84 -3.95 3.60 1.79
N ASP A 85 -5.13 3.02 2.04
CA ASP A 85 -6.37 3.31 1.31
C ASP A 85 -6.76 4.77 1.38
N ILE A 86 -6.87 5.33 2.59
CA ILE A 86 -7.28 6.73 2.76
C ILE A 86 -6.25 7.70 2.17
N ASN A 87 -4.99 7.27 1.96
CA ASN A 87 -3.96 8.07 1.32
C ASN A 87 -3.77 7.77 -0.18
N GLY A 88 -4.64 6.94 -0.78
CA GLY A 88 -4.65 6.64 -2.21
C GLY A 88 -3.53 5.69 -2.67
N TYR A 89 -2.95 4.91 -1.76
CA TYR A 89 -2.00 3.86 -2.09
C TYR A 89 -2.74 2.54 -2.37
N CYS A 90 -2.25 1.78 -3.35
CA CYS A 90 -2.65 0.39 -3.51
C CYS A 90 -2.03 -0.44 -2.38
N HIS A 91 -2.74 -1.47 -1.91
CA HIS A 91 -2.27 -2.41 -0.89
C HIS A 91 -2.36 -3.86 -1.34
N ASP A 92 -2.25 -4.12 -2.65
CA ASP A 92 -2.22 -5.47 -3.21
C ASP A 92 -1.18 -6.34 -2.48
N ASN A 93 -1.61 -7.53 -2.04
CA ASN A 93 -0.81 -8.48 -1.28
C ASN A 93 -0.24 -7.96 0.06
N PHE A 94 -0.61 -6.76 0.53
CA PHE A 94 -0.03 -6.16 1.75
C PHE A 94 -0.17 -7.08 2.96
N ALA A 95 -1.36 -7.62 3.19
CA ALA A 95 -1.63 -8.50 4.32
C ALA A 95 -0.75 -9.77 4.30
N SER A 96 -0.66 -10.43 3.13
CA SER A 96 0.21 -11.60 2.96
C SER A 96 1.69 -11.26 3.09
N THR A 97 2.13 -10.09 2.61
CA THR A 97 3.53 -9.67 2.74
C THR A 97 3.91 -9.41 4.19
N LEU A 98 2.97 -8.92 5.01
CA LEU A 98 3.24 -8.55 6.39
C LEU A 98 2.93 -9.64 7.42
N GLU A 99 2.32 -10.76 7.03
CA GLU A 99 1.89 -11.83 7.94
C GLU A 99 3.01 -12.30 8.87
N ASP A 100 4.16 -12.69 8.30
CA ASP A 100 5.34 -13.11 9.08
C ASP A 100 6.08 -11.92 9.72
N VAL A 101 5.99 -10.74 9.10
CA VAL A 101 6.67 -9.52 9.56
C VAL A 101 6.08 -9.08 10.90
N VAL A 102 4.75 -9.05 11.05
CA VAL A 102 4.12 -8.61 12.30
C VAL A 102 4.36 -9.59 13.46
N VAL A 103 4.57 -10.88 13.16
CA VAL A 103 4.99 -11.88 14.16
C VAL A 103 6.40 -11.57 14.64
N GLN A 104 7.34 -11.37 13.71
CA GLN A 104 8.72 -11.01 14.03
C GLN A 104 8.83 -9.66 14.76
N VAL A 105 7.98 -8.68 14.41
CA VAL A 105 7.87 -7.42 15.16
C VAL A 105 7.41 -7.70 16.59
N ALA A 106 6.40 -8.53 16.80
CA ALA A 106 5.92 -8.87 18.14
C ALA A 106 7.02 -9.54 18.98
N GLU A 107 7.75 -10.50 18.40
CA GLU A 107 8.88 -11.20 19.00
C GLU A 107 10.10 -10.29 19.23
N GLY A 108 10.18 -9.15 18.54
CA GLY A 108 11.28 -8.18 18.66
C GLY A 108 12.48 -8.49 17.79
N THR A 109 12.38 -9.46 16.87
CA THR A 109 13.41 -9.76 15.87
C THR A 109 13.43 -8.73 14.73
N ILE A 110 12.30 -8.05 14.49
CA ILE A 110 12.20 -6.90 13.58
C ILE A 110 11.92 -5.64 14.42
N GLY A 111 12.81 -4.65 14.32
CA GLY A 111 12.64 -3.34 14.94
C GLY A 111 11.77 -2.40 14.09
N LYS A 112 11.45 -1.22 14.64
CA LYS A 112 10.68 -0.19 13.93
C LYS A 112 11.37 0.28 12.64
N THR A 113 12.70 0.42 12.67
CA THR A 113 13.51 0.77 11.50
C THR A 113 13.48 -0.31 10.43
N ASP A 114 13.58 -1.58 10.82
CA ASP A 114 13.51 -2.70 9.88
C ASP A 114 12.12 -2.80 9.24
N LEU A 115 11.07 -2.65 10.05
CA LEU A 115 9.69 -2.58 9.56
C LEU A 115 9.50 -1.46 8.53
N LYS A 116 10.04 -0.26 8.80
CA LYS A 116 10.03 0.84 7.83
C LYS A 116 10.69 0.43 6.52
N ASN A 117 11.88 -0.16 6.56
CA ASN A 117 12.62 -0.56 5.37
C ASN A 117 11.85 -1.62 4.54
N ILE A 118 11.15 -2.55 5.21
CA ILE A 118 10.29 -3.54 4.56
C ILE A 118 9.11 -2.86 3.86
N LEU A 119 8.46 -1.90 4.54
CA LEU A 119 7.34 -1.14 3.98
C LEU A 119 7.77 -0.26 2.79
N GLU A 120 8.96 0.33 2.85
CA GLU A 120 9.54 1.07 1.72
C GLU A 120 9.79 0.18 0.51
N GLN A 121 10.36 -1.01 0.71
CA GLN A 121 10.57 -1.99 -0.36
C GLN A 121 9.24 -2.44 -0.97
N TYR A 122 8.23 -2.70 -0.14
CA TYR A 122 6.89 -3.02 -0.58
C TYR A 122 6.28 -1.91 -1.46
N LEU A 123 6.32 -0.65 -1.02
CA LEU A 123 5.77 0.45 -1.82
C LEU A 123 6.56 0.71 -3.10
N GLN A 124 7.84 0.36 -3.14
CA GLN A 124 8.65 0.44 -4.35
C GLN A 124 8.29 -0.68 -5.35
N SER A 125 8.05 -1.91 -4.90
CA SER A 125 7.69 -3.02 -5.79
C SER A 125 6.37 -2.75 -6.53
N LEU A 126 5.38 -2.13 -5.86
CA LEU A 126 4.11 -1.74 -6.48
C LEU A 126 4.23 -0.69 -7.60
N LYS A 127 5.36 0.03 -7.68
CA LYS A 127 5.63 0.98 -8.77
C LYS A 127 6.24 0.28 -9.98
N GLN A 128 7.02 -0.78 -9.75
CA GLN A 128 7.70 -1.54 -10.80
C GLN A 128 6.69 -2.34 -11.65
N ASP A 129 5.67 -2.91 -11.02
CA ASP A 129 4.59 -3.65 -11.71
C ASP A 129 3.69 -2.75 -12.58
N ARG A 130 3.83 -1.43 -12.47
CA ARG A 130 3.10 -0.43 -13.27
C ARG A 130 3.91 0.17 -14.43
N MET A 131 5.17 -0.25 -14.64
CA MET A 131 5.89 0.11 -15.86
C MET A 131 5.54 -0.87 -16.99
N PRO A 132 5.07 -0.39 -18.17
CA PRO A 132 5.01 -1.25 -19.35
C PRO A 132 6.45 -1.69 -19.66
N THR A 133 6.66 -2.99 -19.78
CA THR A 133 7.92 -3.53 -20.30
C THR A 133 8.20 -2.86 -21.65
N PRO A 134 9.42 -2.37 -21.92
CA PRO A 134 9.79 -2.00 -23.28
C PRO A 134 9.60 -3.25 -24.12
N ASP A 135 8.73 -3.16 -25.13
CA ASP A 135 8.58 -4.19 -26.15
C ASP A 135 9.93 -4.36 -26.84
N ASN A 136 10.74 -5.31 -26.37
CA ASN A 136 11.96 -5.74 -27.02
C ASN A 136 11.56 -6.69 -28.16
N ASN A 137 11.03 -6.11 -29.24
CA ASN A 137 10.91 -6.80 -30.51
C ASN A 137 12.11 -6.42 -31.42
N PRO A 138 13.10 -7.31 -31.63
CA PRO A 138 14.28 -7.00 -32.42
C PRO A 138 14.09 -7.16 -33.94
N HIS A 139 12.86 -7.21 -34.47
CA HIS A 139 12.61 -7.34 -35.90
C HIS A 139 12.01 -6.08 -36.54
N SER A 140 12.93 -5.28 -37.05
CA SER A 140 12.91 -4.51 -38.32
C SER A 140 11.68 -4.63 -39.23
N ASP A 141 11.16 -3.50 -39.72
CA ASP A 141 11.49 -2.97 -41.06
C ASP A 141 10.49 -1.90 -41.56
N ALA A 142 11.07 -0.83 -42.12
CA ALA A 142 10.56 0.04 -43.19
C ALA A 142 9.28 0.89 -42.95
N TYR A 143 9.50 2.16 -42.58
CA TYR A 143 8.66 3.26 -43.06
C TYR A 143 9.19 3.75 -44.41
N PRO A 144 8.38 3.89 -45.48
CA PRO A 144 8.72 4.74 -46.60
C PRO A 144 8.09 6.13 -46.44
N ASP A 145 8.93 7.15 -46.65
CA ASP A 145 8.64 8.59 -46.72
C ASP A 145 7.75 8.94 -47.96
N PRO A 146 6.91 10.00 -47.94
CA PRO A 146 5.96 10.30 -49.01
C PRO A 146 6.51 11.29 -50.04
N LEU A 147 5.93 11.25 -51.24
CA LEU A 147 6.07 12.18 -52.38
C LEU A 147 7.02 11.71 -53.51
N THR A 148 6.44 11.02 -54.49
CA THR A 148 6.76 11.28 -55.90
C THR A 148 5.48 11.37 -56.72
N THR A 149 5.35 12.50 -57.40
CA THR A 149 4.32 12.89 -58.37
C THR A 149 4.48 12.15 -59.69
N ASN A 150 3.39 11.78 -60.38
CA ASN A 150 3.13 12.16 -61.79
C ASN A 150 1.76 11.64 -62.32
N PRO A 151 1.19 12.27 -63.37
CA PRO A 151 -0.25 12.21 -63.70
C PRO A 151 -0.53 11.36 -64.98
N PRO A 152 -1.68 11.48 -65.68
CA PRO A 152 -2.60 10.36 -65.97
C PRO A 152 -2.55 9.83 -67.41
N THR A 153 -3.15 8.67 -67.70
CA THR A 153 -3.56 8.30 -69.09
C THR A 153 -4.75 7.31 -69.13
N PRO A 154 -5.52 7.23 -70.25
CA PRO A 154 -6.98 7.11 -70.21
C PRO A 154 -7.60 5.87 -70.89
N SER A 155 -8.93 5.76 -70.76
CA SER A 155 -9.89 4.95 -71.54
C SER A 155 -10.02 3.47 -71.12
N LYS A 156 -11.21 2.86 -71.04
CA LYS A 156 -12.35 2.83 -71.98
C LYS A 156 -13.66 2.42 -71.27
N ARG A 157 -14.78 2.96 -71.79
CA ARG A 157 -16.15 2.38 -71.96
C ARG A 157 -16.52 1.16 -71.10
N ARG A 158 -17.75 1.07 -70.57
CA ARG A 158 -18.98 0.93 -71.38
C ARG A 158 -20.26 1.07 -70.53
N ARG A 159 -21.19 1.86 -71.07
CA ARG A 159 -22.63 1.95 -70.73
C ARG A 159 -23.30 0.57 -70.63
N ARG A 160 -24.14 0.37 -69.62
CA ARG A 160 -25.62 0.33 -69.75
C ARG A 160 -26.26 0.51 -68.39
#